data_AF-A0A848X3X6-F1
#
_entry.id   AF-A0A848X3X6-F1
#
_cell.length_a   1.000
_cell.length_b   1.000
_cell.length_c   1.000
_cell.angle_alpha   90.00
_cell.angle_beta   90.00
_cell.angle_gamma   90.00
#
_symmetry.space_group_name_H-M   'P 1'
#
loop_
_entity.id
_entity.type
_entity.pdbx_description
1 polymer ?
#
loop_
_entity_poly.entity_id
_entity_poly.type
_entity_poly.pdbx_seq_one_letter_code
_entity_poly.pdbx_strand_id
1 'polypeptide(L)'
;MAVFLGALGAVGVARWLEGNLRYDRGTAPRRVPFLGGHAPSTHAWSRYHVRYYTMALLFLAFDMEMVFMYPWAVVFVEEGAVALAEMVMFIAILLLGILYAWRERALEWA
;
A
#
# COMPACT_ATOMS: atom_id res chain seq x y z
N MET A 1 4.27 35.99 -1.00
CA MET A 1 5.74 35.78 -1.12
C MET A 1 6.45 35.75 0.24
N ALA A 2 6.32 36.79 1.09
CA ALA A 2 7.03 36.88 2.37
C ALA A 2 6.71 35.75 3.37
N VAL A 3 5.44 35.32 3.45
CA VAL A 3 5.01 34.22 4.34
C VAL A 3 5.68 32.89 3.95
N PHE A 4 5.84 32.62 2.65
CA PHE A 4 6.50 31.40 2.15
C PHE A 4 8.00 31.40 2.43
N LEU A 5 8.66 32.54 2.29
CA LEU A 5 10.08 32.71 2.63
C LEU A 5 10.33 32.55 4.14
N GLY A 6 9.45 33.10 4.97
CA GLY A 6 9.50 32.91 6.42
C GLY A 6 9.32 31.45 6.84
N ALA A 7 8.36 30.74 6.22
CA ALA A 7 8.11 29.33 6.48
C ALA A 7 9.31 28.44 6.09
N LEU A 8 9.92 28.68 4.92
CA LEU A 8 11.12 27.96 4.47
C LEU A 8 12.32 28.21 5.39
N GLY A 9 12.52 29.46 5.82
CA GLY A 9 13.57 29.81 6.78
C GLY A 9 13.40 29.09 8.12
N ALA A 10 12.17 29.05 8.65
CA ALA A 10 11.86 28.37 9.90
C ALA A 10 12.11 26.85 9.81
N VAL A 11 11.72 26.19 8.72
CA VAL A 11 11.99 24.76 8.49
C VAL A 11 13.50 24.49 8.38
N GLY A 12 14.24 25.37 7.69
CA GLY A 12 15.70 25.27 7.58
C GLY A 12 16.41 25.37 8.93
N VAL A 13 16.01 26.34 9.76
CA VAL A 13 16.54 26.51 11.12
C VAL A 13 16.19 25.32 12.01
N ALA A 14 14.96 24.80 11.95
CA ALA A 14 14.55 23.62 12.71
C ALA A 14 15.39 22.38 12.35
N ARG A 15 15.61 22.12 11.07
CA ARG A 15 16.47 21.01 10.59
C ARG A 15 17.93 21.19 11.00
N TRP A 16 18.45 22.41 10.97
CA TRP A 16 19.83 22.71 11.39
C TRP A 16 20.02 22.48 12.90
N LEU A 17 19.05 22.94 13.71
CA LEU A 17 19.05 22.70 15.15
C LEU A 17 18.96 21.21 15.48
N GLU A 18 18.08 20.46 14.81
CA GLU A 18 18.00 19.00 14.97
C GLU A 18 19.33 18.31 14.63
N GLY A 19 20.00 18.73 13.54
CA GLY A 19 21.28 18.15 13.14
C GLY A 19 22.42 18.43 14.12
N ASN A 20 22.47 19.63 14.70
CA ASN A 20 23.55 20.03 15.62
C ASN A 20 23.33 19.60 17.07
N LEU A 21 22.07 19.56 17.53
CA LEU A 21 21.73 19.15 18.91
C LEU A 21 21.74 17.63 19.07
N ARG A 22 21.56 16.88 17.98
CA ARG A 22 21.57 15.42 17.99
C ARG A 22 23.00 14.90 18.00
N TYR A 23 23.61 14.91 19.18
CA TYR A 23 24.88 14.27 19.46
C TYR A 23 24.73 12.74 19.48
N ASP A 24 24.57 12.13 18.31
CA ASP A 24 24.43 10.68 18.20
C ASP A 24 25.82 10.03 18.07
N ARG A 25 26.51 9.89 19.20
CA ARG A 25 27.56 8.87 19.32
C ARG A 25 26.92 7.53 19.64
N GLY A 26 26.12 7.02 18.71
CA GLY A 26 25.58 5.67 18.81
C GLY A 26 26.74 4.70 18.98
N THR A 27 26.82 4.07 20.16
CA THR A 27 27.78 3.01 20.46
C THR A 27 27.59 1.87 19.46
N ALA A 28 28.63 1.05 19.20
CA ALA A 28 28.54 -0.09 18.29
C ALA A 28 27.23 -0.92 18.42
N PRO A 29 26.73 -1.26 19.63
CA PRO A 29 25.47 -1.99 19.79
C PRO A 29 24.19 -1.20 19.43
N ARG A 30 24.23 0.14 19.34
CA ARG A 30 23.09 0.96 18.91
C ARG A 30 22.97 1.05 17.38
N ARG A 31 24.01 0.65 16.63
CA ARG A 31 24.05 0.72 15.15
C ARG A 31 23.60 -0.56 14.46
N VAL A 32 23.27 -1.60 15.23
CA VAL A 32 22.81 -2.89 14.71
C VAL A 32 21.30 -3.04 14.93
N PRO A 33 20.60 -3.82 14.09
CA PRO A 33 19.16 -4.08 14.28
C PRO A 33 18.87 -4.66 15.67
N PHE A 34 17.76 -4.24 16.27
CA PHE A 34 17.31 -4.79 17.55
C PHE A 34 16.80 -6.22 17.37
N LEU A 35 17.56 -7.19 17.86
CA LEU A 35 17.28 -8.63 17.74
C LEU A 35 17.25 -9.33 19.11
N GLY A 36 16.85 -8.61 20.16
CA GLY A 36 16.78 -9.15 21.53
C GLY A 36 18.14 -9.58 22.13
N GLY A 37 19.26 -9.13 21.55
CA GLY A 37 20.62 -9.50 21.97
C GLY A 37 21.34 -10.48 21.04
N HIS A 38 20.67 -10.97 19.99
CA HIS A 38 21.28 -11.87 19.00
C HIS A 38 21.86 -11.09 17.81
N ALA A 39 22.92 -11.62 17.19
CA ALA A 39 23.39 -11.12 15.91
C ALA A 39 22.42 -11.51 14.78
N PRO A 40 22.32 -10.74 13.68
CA PRO A 40 21.47 -11.09 12.54
C PRO A 40 21.84 -12.48 12.00
N SER A 41 20.89 -13.42 12.06
CA SER A 41 21.10 -14.79 11.59
C SER A 41 20.92 -14.94 10.08
N THR A 42 20.25 -13.98 9.44
CA THR A 42 19.90 -14.01 8.01
C THR A 42 20.40 -12.76 7.31
N HIS A 43 20.83 -12.92 6.05
CA HIS A 43 21.26 -11.82 5.20
C HIS A 43 20.10 -10.89 4.86
N ALA A 44 20.34 -9.57 4.76
CA ALA A 44 19.30 -8.56 4.57
C ALA A 44 18.47 -8.74 3.28
N TRP A 45 19.01 -9.42 2.27
CA TRP A 45 18.37 -9.69 0.99
C TRP A 45 17.81 -11.11 0.87
N SER A 46 17.68 -11.82 2.00
CA SER A 46 17.11 -13.16 1.99
C SER A 46 15.69 -13.16 1.44
N ARG A 47 15.41 -14.10 0.54
CA ARG A 47 14.09 -14.23 -0.08
C ARG A 47 13.17 -15.01 0.84
N TYR A 48 12.26 -14.30 1.49
CA TYR A 48 11.15 -14.90 2.21
C TYR A 48 9.99 -15.14 1.24
N HIS A 49 9.52 -16.39 1.16
CA HIS A 49 8.36 -16.77 0.35
C HIS A 49 7.08 -16.38 1.07
N VAL A 50 6.84 -15.07 1.23
CA VAL A 50 5.64 -14.60 1.90
C VAL A 50 4.50 -14.50 0.89
N ARG A 51 3.37 -15.13 1.18
CA ARG A 51 2.19 -15.22 0.29
C ARG A 51 1.40 -13.89 0.16
N TYR A 52 1.95 -12.75 0.60
CA TYR A 52 1.29 -11.44 0.51
C TYR A 52 1.02 -11.00 -0.93
N TYR A 53 1.79 -11.51 -1.89
CA TYR A 53 1.62 -11.13 -3.29
C TYR A 53 0.22 -11.48 -3.82
N THR A 54 -0.38 -12.60 -3.42
CA THR A 54 -1.71 -13.00 -3.89
C THR A 54 -2.79 -12.05 -3.38
N MET A 55 -2.68 -11.61 -2.14
CA MET A 55 -3.59 -10.63 -1.54
C MET A 55 -3.43 -9.25 -2.19
N ALA A 56 -2.19 -8.84 -2.47
CA ALA A 56 -1.93 -7.58 -3.15
C ALA A 56 -2.48 -7.59 -4.58
N LEU A 57 -2.31 -8.69 -5.31
CA LEU A 57 -2.87 -8.86 -6.67
C LEU A 57 -4.39 -8.89 -6.65
N LEU A 58 -5.01 -9.58 -5.69
CA LEU A 58 -6.46 -9.60 -5.53
C LEU A 58 -7.01 -8.21 -5.18
N PHE A 59 -6.36 -7.52 -4.25
CA PHE A 59 -6.71 -6.14 -3.89
C PHE A 59 -6.60 -5.20 -5.09
N LEU A 60 -5.51 -5.29 -5.86
CA LEU A 60 -5.31 -4.48 -7.07
C LEU A 60 -6.38 -4.77 -8.13
N ALA A 61 -6.72 -6.04 -8.35
CA ALA A 61 -7.76 -6.43 -9.29
C ALA A 61 -9.14 -5.90 -8.88
N PHE A 62 -9.46 -5.97 -7.59
CA PHE A 62 -10.69 -5.42 -7.02
C PHE A 62 -10.69 -3.89 -7.07
N ASP A 63 -9.60 -3.21 -6.72
CA ASP A 63 -9.52 -1.73 -6.76
C ASP A 63 -9.72 -1.17 -8.17
N MET A 64 -9.26 -1.90 -9.19
CA MET A 64 -9.53 -1.54 -10.59
C MET A 64 -11.02 -1.56 -10.94
N GLU A 65 -11.87 -2.31 -10.23
CA GLU A 65 -13.31 -2.33 -10.48
C GLU A 65 -13.95 -0.96 -10.23
N MET A 66 -13.51 -0.25 -9.18
CA MET A 66 -14.02 1.07 -8.81
C MET A 66 -13.75 2.09 -9.91
N VAL A 67 -12.58 1.99 -10.56
CA VAL A 67 -12.21 2.81 -11.71
C VAL A 67 -13.20 2.61 -12.87
N PHE A 68 -13.66 1.38 -13.10
CA PHE A 68 -14.67 1.09 -14.13
C PHE A 68 -16.09 1.52 -13.73
N MET A 69 -16.41 1.56 -12.44
CA MET A 69 -17.73 1.99 -11.98
C MET A 69 -18.00 3.48 -12.23
N TYR A 70 -16.96 4.33 -12.19
CA TYR A 70 -17.12 5.78 -12.43
C TYR A 70 -17.69 6.13 -13.81
N PRO A 71 -17.10 5.70 -14.94
CA PRO A 71 -17.66 5.99 -16.27
C PRO A 71 -19.00 5.28 -16.48
N TRP A 72 -19.16 4.06 -15.96
CA TRP A 72 -20.44 3.36 -16.02
C TRP A 72 -21.59 4.16 -15.36
N ALA A 73 -21.34 4.73 -14.18
CA ALA A 73 -22.35 5.51 -13.46
C ALA A 73 -22.80 6.76 -14.24
N VAL A 74 -21.94 7.31 -15.10
CA VAL A 74 -22.28 8.43 -15.98
C VAL A 74 -23.19 7.95 -17.13
N VAL A 75 -22.83 6.83 -17.77
CA VAL A 75 -23.58 6.26 -18.92
C VAL A 75 -24.94 5.67 -18.49
N PHE A 76 -25.06 5.21 -17.25
CA PHE A 76 -26.29 4.63 -16.71
C PHE A 76 -27.51 5.56 -16.86
N VAL A 77 -27.32 6.88 -16.84
CA VAL A 77 -28.40 7.86 -17.00
C VAL A 77 -29.05 7.78 -18.39
N GLU A 78 -28.28 7.46 -19.43
CA GLU A 78 -28.74 7.41 -20.83
C GLU A 78 -29.26 6.01 -21.21
N GLU A 79 -28.54 4.96 -20.79
CA GLU A 79 -28.78 3.57 -21.22
C GLU A 79 -29.69 2.77 -20.26
N GLY A 80 -29.85 3.23 -19.01
CA GLY A 80 -30.76 2.66 -18.03
C GLY A 80 -30.56 1.16 -17.76
N ALA A 81 -31.54 0.34 -18.18
CA ALA A 81 -31.58 -1.08 -17.85
C ALA A 81 -30.49 -1.92 -18.55
N VAL A 82 -30.04 -1.51 -19.74
CA VAL A 82 -28.96 -2.22 -20.45
C VAL A 82 -27.64 -2.03 -19.70
N ALA A 83 -27.31 -0.79 -19.37
CA ALA A 83 -26.14 -0.48 -18.54
C ALA A 83 -26.20 -1.18 -17.17
N LEU A 84 -27.38 -1.31 -16.56
CA LEU A 84 -27.53 -2.08 -15.32
C LEU A 84 -27.11 -3.55 -15.48
N ALA A 85 -27.58 -4.19 -16.55
CA ALA A 85 -27.29 -5.60 -16.81
C ALA A 85 -25.79 -5.82 -17.09
N GLU A 86 -25.16 -4.91 -17.82
CA GLU A 86 -23.72 -4.92 -18.07
C GLU A 86 -22.91 -4.81 -16.77
N MET A 87 -23.33 -3.95 -15.84
CA MET A 87 -22.68 -3.80 -14.55
C MET A 87 -22.83 -5.02 -13.65
N VAL A 88 -24.04 -5.59 -13.60
CA VAL A 88 -24.29 -6.81 -12.84
C VAL A 88 -23.43 -7.95 -13.38
N MET A 89 -23.33 -8.08 -14.70
CA MET A 89 -22.46 -9.05 -15.35
C MET A 89 -20.98 -8.81 -15.02
N PHE A 90 -20.52 -7.56 -15.07
CA PHE A 90 -19.15 -7.18 -14.72
C PHE A 90 -18.81 -7.56 -13.26
N ILE A 91 -19.65 -7.17 -12.31
CA ILE A 91 -19.48 -7.52 -10.89
C ILE A 91 -19.52 -9.03 -10.69
N ALA A 92 -20.42 -9.75 -11.36
CA ALA A 92 -20.52 -11.21 -11.24
C ALA A 92 -19.23 -11.92 -11.70
N ILE A 93 -18.58 -11.45 -12.77
CA ILE A 93 -17.31 -12.00 -13.26
C ILE A 93 -16.19 -11.80 -12.22
N LEU A 94 -16.11 -10.62 -11.61
CA LEU A 94 -15.10 -10.33 -10.58
C LEU A 94 -15.33 -11.13 -9.29
N LEU A 95 -16.58 -11.23 -8.85
CA LEU A 95 -16.96 -12.08 -7.71
C LEU A 95 -16.59 -13.55 -7.96
N LEU A 96 -16.70 -14.03 -9.20
CA LEU A 96 -16.24 -15.37 -9.58
C LEU A 96 -14.74 -15.55 -9.37
N GLY A 97 -13.94 -14.53 -9.68
CA GLY A 97 -12.50 -14.50 -9.43
C GLY A 97 -12.16 -14.57 -7.94
N ILE A 98 -12.90 -13.84 -7.09
CA ILE A 98 -12.73 -13.90 -5.63
C ILE A 98 -13.13 -15.29 -5.10
N LEU A 99 -14.24 -15.84 -5.57
CA LEU A 99 -14.70 -17.18 -5.17
C LEU A 99 -13.68 -18.26 -5.55
N TYR A 100 -13.06 -18.13 -6.72
CA TYR A 100 -11.96 -19.00 -7.15
C TYR A 100 -10.76 -18.88 -6.22
N ALA A 101 -10.31 -17.66 -5.92
CA ALA A 101 -9.19 -17.43 -5.01
C ALA A 101 -9.46 -17.98 -3.59
N TRP A 102 -10.71 -17.88 -3.11
CA TRP A 102 -11.13 -18.50 -1.86
C TRP A 102 -10.98 -20.02 -1.91
N ARG A 103 -11.49 -20.65 -2.98
CA ARG A 103 -11.38 -22.11 -3.17
C ARG A 103 -9.93 -22.59 -3.14
N GLU A 104 -9.01 -21.81 -3.71
CA GLU A 104 -7.57 -22.14 -3.72
C GLU A 104 -6.87 -21.93 -2.37
N ARG A 105 -7.59 -21.49 -1.32
CA ARG A 105 -7.00 -21.11 -0.03
C ARG A 105 -5.87 -20.10 -0.21
N ALA A 106 -5.98 -19.28 -1.25
CA ALA A 106 -5.06 -18.19 -1.50
C ALA A 106 -5.13 -17.14 -0.39
N LEU A 107 -6.28 -17.06 0.29
CA LEU A 107 -6.58 -16.14 1.38
C LEU A 107 -6.09 -16.59 2.77
N GLU A 108 -5.60 -17.82 2.91
CA GLU A 108 -5.19 -18.37 4.20
C GLU A 108 -3.77 -17.90 4.59
N TRP A 109 -3.66 -17.29 5.76
CA TRP A 109 -2.40 -16.91 6.41
C TRP A 109 -2.04 -18.01 7.41
N ALA A 110 -1.12 -18.89 7.03
CA ALA A 110 -0.45 -19.85 7.91
C ALA A 110 1.01 -19.45 8.06
#